data_AF-K0TB00-F1
#
_entry.id   AF-K0TB00-F1
#
_cell.length_a   1.000
_cell.length_b   1.000
_cell.length_c   1.000
_cell.angle_alpha   90.00
_cell.angle_beta   90.00
_cell.angle_gamma   90.00
#
_symmetry.space_group_name_H-M   'P 1'
#
loop_
_entity.id
_entity.type
_entity.pdbx_description
1 polymer ?
#
loop_
_entity_poly.entity_id
_entity_poly.type
_entity_poly.pdbx_seq_one_letter_code
_entity_poly.pdbx_strand_id
1 'polypeptide(L)'
;MQIRRRLKIASTLLSSATRSSSLSAWASRGKAFVTSPPSRAVRTNFNYYLRPLLAQRQDPTTPKTLAFPTSAYLQSLHTNNSIMTTITYSVLAEQNAATTNQIIDHYESNSAFQSLSKSEGDSTLRRDCEDGEKLQRGIDLARERGVLDPNFVPEQYISIDVLGKTPDQVADEILGTVKERSKGGSGGGLVILCGLSGTGKGTTVATLKSKLETQDGKTVVCWSNGNVFRSLTLLAVTWCEQQSDCDGFDPAKALTSENLASFAGMLEFGKFNGRFDTKICGLGLDLLVSEVQNTVLKGPKVSKNIPTVAEVTQGEVVMFASSAVKQMGEDGIFVLLEGREQTVNYFRTPLRFTLTLSDPSLIGKRRAAQRLAAAALGDVKESSTAEEIEKAMDSQLAMMSSES
;
A
#
# COMPACT_ATOMS: atom_id res chain seq x y z
N MET A 1 53.67 -15.66 47.90
CA MET A 1 53.74 -16.47 49.15
C MET A 1 52.43 -17.27 49.26
N GLN A 2 52.46 -18.51 49.76
CA GLN A 2 51.30 -19.40 50.07
C GLN A 2 50.16 -19.49 49.00
N ILE A 3 50.20 -20.52 48.12
CA ILE A 3 49.33 -21.73 48.15
C ILE A 3 47.86 -21.43 47.75
N ARG A 4 47.27 -21.76 46.57
CA ARG A 4 47.31 -22.87 45.56
C ARG A 4 46.61 -24.21 45.91
N ARG A 5 45.37 -24.38 45.43
CA ARG A 5 44.77 -25.50 44.62
C ARG A 5 43.24 -25.21 44.42
N ARG A 6 42.57 -25.35 43.25
CA ARG A 6 42.40 -26.44 42.24
C ARG A 6 41.51 -27.60 42.74
N LEU A 7 40.51 -28.18 42.05
CA LEU A 7 39.85 -28.09 40.70
C LEU A 7 38.42 -28.73 40.83
N LYS A 8 37.30 -28.26 40.22
CA LYS A 8 36.75 -28.40 38.82
C LYS A 8 35.86 -29.67 38.60
N ILE A 9 34.84 -29.59 37.72
CA ILE A 9 34.02 -30.70 37.11
C ILE A 9 32.95 -31.31 38.07
N ALA A 10 31.77 -31.88 37.71
CA ALA A 10 30.73 -31.77 36.64
C ALA A 10 29.64 -32.88 36.92
N SER A 11 28.43 -33.01 36.34
CA SER A 11 27.41 -32.13 35.70
C SER A 11 26.13 -32.97 35.37
N THR A 12 25.12 -32.37 34.71
CA THR A 12 24.02 -33.01 33.92
C THR A 12 22.80 -33.63 34.65
N LEU A 13 21.66 -33.65 33.93
CA LEU A 13 20.36 -34.33 34.20
C LEU A 13 19.55 -33.83 35.43
N LEU A 14 18.31 -33.35 35.34
CA LEU A 14 17.25 -33.34 34.30
C LEU A 14 16.46 -34.65 34.09
N SER A 15 15.39 -34.82 34.88
CA SER A 15 14.21 -35.66 34.59
C SER A 15 12.97 -35.01 35.25
N SER A 16 12.08 -34.39 34.47
CA SER A 16 10.88 -34.98 33.87
C SER A 16 9.62 -34.94 34.77
N ALA A 17 8.79 -33.90 34.60
CA ALA A 17 7.39 -33.89 35.03
C ALA A 17 6.55 -33.10 34.00
N THR A 18 5.44 -33.66 33.54
CA THR A 18 4.63 -33.13 32.43
C THR A 18 3.42 -32.31 32.89
N ARG A 19 3.21 -31.16 32.25
CA ARG A 19 1.93 -30.44 31.97
C ARG A 19 2.28 -29.36 30.93
N SER A 20 1.64 -29.24 29.76
CA SER A 20 0.20 -29.18 29.45
C SER A 20 -0.46 -27.85 29.84
N SER A 21 -1.20 -27.27 28.88
CA SER A 21 -2.08 -26.09 28.93
C SER A 21 -1.50 -24.72 29.35
N SER A 22 -1.30 -23.82 28.38
CA SER A 22 -1.49 -22.35 28.54
C SER A 22 -1.50 -21.56 27.20
N LEU A 23 -2.27 -22.00 26.19
CA LEU A 23 -2.38 -21.30 24.88
C LEU A 23 -3.72 -20.54 24.69
N SER A 24 -4.26 -19.97 25.76
CA SER A 24 -5.62 -19.39 25.80
C SER A 24 -5.70 -18.01 26.45
N ALA A 25 -4.63 -17.21 26.37
CA ALA A 25 -4.50 -15.93 27.08
C ALA A 25 -5.14 -14.71 26.37
N TRP A 26 -5.57 -14.84 25.10
CA TRP A 26 -6.08 -13.73 24.28
C TRP A 26 -7.62 -13.67 24.15
N ALA A 27 -8.37 -14.43 24.96
CA ALA A 27 -9.82 -14.66 24.74
C ALA A 27 -10.74 -14.39 25.95
N SER A 28 -10.36 -13.54 26.92
CA SER A 28 -11.19 -13.35 28.14
C SER A 28 -11.04 -12.04 28.94
N ARG A 29 -11.28 -10.86 28.32
CA ARG A 29 -11.71 -9.64 29.05
C ARG A 29 -12.81 -8.90 28.27
N GLY A 30 -14.06 -8.94 28.74
CA GLY A 30 -15.21 -8.44 27.97
C GLY A 30 -16.57 -8.51 28.68
N LYS A 31 -16.61 -8.34 30.02
CA LYS A 31 -17.82 -8.17 30.83
C LYS A 31 -17.47 -7.27 32.02
N ALA A 32 -18.30 -6.33 32.45
CA ALA A 32 -19.49 -5.74 31.81
C ALA A 32 -19.74 -4.35 32.44
N PHE A 33 -20.49 -3.48 31.76
CA PHE A 33 -21.15 -2.35 32.42
C PHE A 33 -22.55 -2.14 31.83
N VAL A 34 -23.51 -1.82 32.70
CA VAL A 34 -24.93 -1.69 32.35
C VAL A 34 -25.42 -0.34 32.85
N THR A 35 -25.87 0.52 31.93
CA THR A 35 -26.71 1.68 32.22
C THR A 35 -27.77 1.84 31.14
N SER A 36 -28.97 2.29 31.53
CA SER A 36 -30.17 2.36 30.69
C SER A 36 -30.50 3.80 30.27
N PRO A 37 -31.35 4.04 29.24
CA PRO A 37 -31.39 5.33 28.53
C PRO A 37 -32.57 6.24 28.88
N PRO A 38 -32.48 7.55 28.54
CA PRO A 38 -33.58 8.37 28.04
C PRO A 38 -33.49 8.46 26.49
N SER A 39 -34.50 8.22 25.66
CA SER A 39 -35.96 8.48 25.66
C SER A 39 -36.39 9.81 25.00
N ARG A 40 -37.46 9.68 24.18
CA ARG A 40 -38.24 10.71 23.45
C ARG A 40 -37.62 11.43 22.24
N ALA A 41 -38.25 11.15 21.09
CA ALA A 41 -38.17 11.91 19.85
C ALA A 41 -38.88 13.27 19.94
N VAL A 42 -38.52 14.17 19.02
CA VAL A 42 -39.37 15.29 18.56
C VAL A 42 -39.72 15.03 17.09
N ARG A 43 -41.01 15.12 16.74
CA ARG A 43 -41.47 15.20 15.35
C ARG A 43 -41.56 16.66 14.94
N THR A 44 -41.03 17.01 13.77
CA THR A 44 -41.47 18.19 13.01
C THR A 44 -41.70 17.77 11.56
N ASN A 45 -42.94 17.94 11.09
CA ASN A 45 -43.27 17.74 9.68
C ASN A 45 -42.81 18.98 8.91
N PHE A 46 -42.32 18.80 7.68
CA PHE A 46 -42.70 19.73 6.60
C PHE A 46 -42.89 18.94 5.30
N ASN A 47 -44.00 19.26 4.62
CA ASN A 47 -44.36 18.74 3.29
C ASN A 47 -44.05 19.81 2.23
N TYR A 48 -44.47 19.56 0.98
CA TYR A 48 -44.20 20.34 -0.25
C TYR A 48 -42.82 20.04 -0.89
N TYR A 49 -42.70 19.70 -2.17
CA TYR A 49 -43.68 19.58 -3.27
C TYR A 49 -43.58 18.25 -4.03
N LEU A 50 -44.70 17.83 -4.63
CA LEU A 50 -44.77 16.82 -5.69
C LEU A 50 -45.58 17.37 -6.86
N ARG A 51 -45.01 17.39 -8.09
CA ARG A 51 -45.57 16.71 -9.28
C ARG A 51 -44.67 16.89 -10.54
N PRO A 52 -44.80 16.00 -11.55
CA PRO A 52 -43.90 15.95 -12.70
C PRO A 52 -44.43 16.69 -13.94
N LEU A 53 -43.57 16.82 -14.95
CA LEU A 53 -43.95 17.12 -16.34
C LEU A 53 -43.88 15.87 -17.23
N LEU A 54 -44.59 15.91 -18.36
CA LEU A 54 -44.98 14.74 -19.14
C LEU A 54 -44.01 14.40 -20.28
N ALA A 55 -44.03 13.13 -20.70
CA ALA A 55 -43.33 12.66 -21.88
C ALA A 55 -43.97 13.17 -23.18
N GLN A 56 -43.15 13.32 -24.23
CA GLN A 56 -43.60 13.30 -25.61
C GLN A 56 -42.95 12.14 -26.36
N ARG A 57 -43.75 11.38 -27.11
CA ARG A 57 -43.28 10.44 -28.13
C ARG A 57 -43.07 11.20 -29.44
N GLN A 58 -42.14 10.75 -30.27
CA GLN A 58 -42.14 11.02 -31.71
C GLN A 58 -41.92 9.70 -32.46
N ASP A 59 -42.48 9.63 -33.68
CA ASP A 59 -42.68 8.39 -34.44
C ASP A 59 -41.67 8.27 -35.60
N PRO A 60 -41.22 7.07 -36.01
CA PRO A 60 -39.99 6.92 -36.79
C PRO A 60 -40.19 6.72 -38.31
N THR A 61 -40.56 7.77 -39.06
CA THR A 61 -40.73 7.67 -40.53
C THR A 61 -40.16 8.85 -41.34
N THR A 62 -38.82 8.99 -41.42
CA THR A 62 -38.16 9.66 -42.57
C THR A 62 -36.67 9.29 -42.68
N PRO A 63 -36.17 8.80 -43.82
CA PRO A 63 -34.74 8.58 -44.02
C PRO A 63 -34.03 9.92 -44.26
N LYS A 64 -33.14 10.33 -43.35
CA LYS A 64 -32.22 11.46 -43.58
C LYS A 64 -30.94 10.95 -44.25
N THR A 65 -30.73 11.34 -45.50
CA THR A 65 -29.48 11.11 -46.23
C THR A 65 -28.33 11.80 -45.52
N LEU A 66 -27.44 11.05 -44.88
CA LEU A 66 -26.20 11.58 -44.31
C LEU A 66 -25.21 11.86 -45.44
N ALA A 67 -24.87 13.14 -45.64
CA ALA A 67 -23.80 13.52 -46.55
C ALA A 67 -22.45 13.13 -45.95
N PHE A 68 -21.59 12.49 -46.74
CA PHE A 68 -20.21 12.20 -46.36
C PHE A 68 -19.42 13.52 -46.21
N PRO A 69 -18.60 13.70 -45.17
CA PRO A 69 -17.70 14.84 -45.05
C PRO A 69 -16.75 14.90 -46.26
N THR A 70 -16.60 16.08 -46.86
CA THR A 70 -15.65 16.29 -47.95
C THR A 70 -14.20 16.23 -47.46
N SER A 71 -13.26 15.93 -48.38
CA SER A 71 -11.84 15.65 -48.10
C SER A 71 -11.15 16.68 -47.15
N ALA A 72 -11.55 17.95 -47.20
CA ALA A 72 -11.05 18.99 -46.32
C ALA A 72 -11.23 18.68 -44.81
N TYR A 73 -12.31 17.99 -44.42
CA TYR A 73 -12.52 17.59 -43.02
C TYR A 73 -11.54 16.51 -42.59
N LEU A 74 -11.26 15.53 -43.46
CA LEU A 74 -10.24 14.50 -43.20
C LEU A 74 -8.83 15.09 -43.18
N GLN A 75 -8.53 16.11 -43.99
CA GLN A 75 -7.27 16.85 -43.91
C GLN A 75 -7.15 17.65 -42.60
N SER A 76 -8.23 18.22 -42.08
CA SER A 76 -8.22 18.89 -40.75
C SER A 76 -7.96 17.93 -39.57
N LEU A 77 -8.18 16.61 -39.78
CA LEU A 77 -7.81 15.54 -38.84
C LEU A 77 -6.38 15.02 -39.03
N HIS A 78 -5.60 15.59 -39.95
CA HIS A 78 -4.18 15.26 -40.16
C HIS A 78 -3.23 16.45 -39.94
N THR A 79 -3.77 17.66 -39.70
CA THR A 79 -3.03 18.76 -39.07
C THR A 79 -3.02 18.66 -37.54
N ASN A 80 -2.77 17.46 -37.01
CA ASN A 80 -2.21 17.31 -35.67
C ASN A 80 -0.76 17.82 -35.75
N ASN A 81 -0.61 19.13 -35.64
CA ASN A 81 0.67 19.73 -35.34
C ASN A 81 1.13 19.10 -34.02
N SER A 82 2.32 18.50 -33.99
CA SER A 82 2.88 17.99 -32.74
C SER A 82 3.14 19.19 -31.83
N ILE A 83 2.22 19.45 -30.90
CA ILE A 83 2.48 20.35 -29.77
C ILE A 83 3.45 19.57 -28.90
N MET A 84 4.75 19.74 -29.16
CA MET A 84 5.80 19.18 -28.32
C MET A 84 5.56 19.73 -26.91
N THR A 85 5.10 18.86 -26.01
CA THR A 85 4.72 19.22 -24.66
C THR A 85 5.95 19.68 -23.91
N THR A 86 6.11 21.00 -23.82
CA THR A 86 7.25 21.66 -23.21
C THR A 86 7.27 21.37 -21.72
N ILE A 87 8.22 20.55 -21.28
CA ILE A 87 8.34 20.14 -19.88
C ILE A 87 8.98 21.31 -19.11
N THR A 88 8.22 21.92 -18.21
CA THR A 88 8.67 23.04 -17.37
C THR A 88 9.13 22.58 -15.99
N TYR A 89 9.80 23.47 -15.25
CA TYR A 89 10.19 23.18 -13.87
C TYR A 89 8.99 22.86 -12.98
N SER A 90 7.85 23.55 -13.16
CA SER A 90 6.62 23.26 -12.40
C SER A 90 6.10 21.85 -12.70
N VAL A 91 6.09 21.43 -13.97
CA VAL A 91 5.69 20.07 -14.37
C VAL A 91 6.61 19.02 -13.74
N LEU A 92 7.93 19.24 -13.73
CA LEU A 92 8.87 18.33 -13.06
C LEU A 92 8.69 18.33 -11.54
N ALA A 93 8.53 19.49 -10.90
CA ALA A 93 8.39 19.63 -9.45
C ALA A 93 7.12 18.96 -8.90
N GLU A 94 6.06 18.86 -9.71
CA GLU A 94 4.83 18.15 -9.35
C GLU A 94 5.02 16.63 -9.10
N GLN A 95 6.00 15.98 -9.75
CA GLN A 95 6.32 14.55 -9.60
C GLN A 95 5.12 13.59 -9.65
N ASN A 96 4.04 13.95 -10.36
CA ASN A 96 2.74 13.27 -10.27
C ASN A 96 2.41 12.43 -11.53
N ALA A 97 1.16 11.96 -11.63
CA ALA A 97 0.70 11.17 -12.77
C ALA A 97 0.67 11.96 -14.10
N ALA A 98 0.37 13.26 -14.06
CA ALA A 98 0.43 14.13 -15.23
C ALA A 98 1.88 14.41 -15.67
N THR A 99 2.79 14.69 -14.73
CA THR A 99 4.24 14.73 -14.97
C THR A 99 4.72 13.43 -15.64
N THR A 100 4.34 12.29 -15.08
CA THR A 100 4.75 10.96 -15.56
C THR A 100 4.27 10.73 -17.00
N ASN A 101 3.01 11.04 -17.31
CA ASN A 101 2.46 10.86 -18.64
C ASN A 101 3.12 11.80 -19.67
N GLN A 102 3.25 13.10 -19.38
CA GLN A 102 3.87 14.06 -20.31
C GLN A 102 5.30 13.66 -20.72
N ILE A 103 6.06 13.07 -19.80
CA ILE A 103 7.41 12.54 -20.07
C ILE A 103 7.37 11.28 -20.95
N ILE A 104 6.40 10.38 -20.72
CA ILE A 104 6.19 9.20 -21.59
C ILE A 104 5.83 9.63 -23.01
N ASP A 105 4.92 10.60 -23.15
CA ASP A 105 4.44 11.10 -24.43
C ASP A 105 5.57 11.83 -25.20
N HIS A 106 6.35 12.66 -24.50
CA HIS A 106 7.51 13.37 -25.07
C HIS A 106 8.61 12.41 -25.56
N TYR A 107 8.91 11.35 -24.80
CA TYR A 107 9.98 10.41 -25.11
C TYR A 107 9.52 9.10 -25.78
N GLU A 108 8.25 8.98 -26.24
CA GLU A 108 7.70 7.69 -26.70
C GLU A 108 8.51 7.05 -27.84
N SER A 109 9.02 7.85 -28.78
CA SER A 109 9.81 7.39 -29.93
C SER A 109 11.32 7.29 -29.66
N ASN A 110 11.79 7.69 -28.47
CA ASN A 110 13.22 7.72 -28.14
C ASN A 110 13.73 6.32 -27.75
N SER A 111 14.73 5.81 -28.47
CA SER A 111 15.25 4.45 -28.28
C SER A 111 15.99 4.24 -26.95
N ALA A 112 16.61 5.27 -26.38
CA ALA A 112 17.20 5.21 -25.04
C ALA A 112 16.10 5.14 -23.96
N PHE A 113 15.01 5.91 -24.12
CA PHE A 113 13.86 5.84 -23.20
C PHE A 113 13.12 4.50 -23.30
N GLN A 114 12.95 3.95 -24.50
CA GLN A 114 12.38 2.61 -24.69
C GLN A 114 13.25 1.52 -24.03
N SER A 115 14.58 1.63 -24.13
CA SER A 115 15.53 0.69 -23.52
C SER A 115 15.51 0.78 -21.99
N LEU A 116 15.58 1.99 -21.42
CA LEU A 116 15.45 2.25 -19.99
C LEU A 116 14.09 1.77 -19.45
N SER A 117 13.00 2.06 -20.18
CA SER A 117 11.65 1.59 -19.85
C SER A 117 11.58 0.08 -19.77
N LYS A 118 12.21 -0.63 -20.71
CA LYS A 118 12.27 -2.10 -20.68
C LYS A 118 13.07 -2.60 -19.47
N SER A 119 14.26 -2.06 -19.22
CA SER A 119 15.12 -2.51 -18.10
C SER A 119 14.44 -2.26 -16.74
N GLU A 120 13.81 -1.10 -16.52
CA GLU A 120 13.00 -0.84 -15.32
C GLU A 120 11.75 -1.75 -15.24
N GLY A 121 11.10 -2.06 -16.35
CA GLY A 121 9.96 -2.98 -16.42
C GLY A 121 10.34 -4.40 -16.00
N ASP A 122 11.32 -5.00 -16.68
CA ASP A 122 11.84 -6.34 -16.40
C ASP A 122 12.38 -6.45 -14.96
N SER A 123 13.09 -5.41 -14.50
CA SER A 123 13.59 -5.30 -13.12
C SER A 123 12.46 -5.19 -12.09
N THR A 124 11.39 -4.46 -12.40
CA THR A 124 10.24 -4.31 -11.49
C THR A 124 9.43 -5.60 -11.40
N LEU A 125 9.16 -6.26 -12.53
CA LEU A 125 8.46 -7.54 -12.57
C LEU A 125 9.24 -8.66 -11.85
N ARG A 126 10.56 -8.71 -12.01
CA ARG A 126 11.42 -9.67 -11.30
C ARG A 126 11.35 -9.48 -9.78
N ARG A 127 11.50 -8.23 -9.30
CA ARG A 127 11.38 -7.90 -7.86
C ARG A 127 9.99 -8.23 -7.32
N ASP A 128 8.93 -7.93 -8.07
CA ASP A 128 7.55 -8.28 -7.70
C ASP A 128 7.33 -9.81 -7.58
N CYS A 129 7.98 -10.61 -8.43
CA CYS A 129 7.95 -12.06 -8.37
C CYS A 129 8.72 -12.59 -7.15
N GLU A 130 9.97 -12.17 -6.97
CA GLU A 130 10.81 -12.57 -5.84
C GLU A 130 10.20 -12.19 -4.47
N ASP A 131 9.61 -10.99 -4.37
CA ASP A 131 8.83 -10.58 -3.20
C ASP A 131 7.61 -11.50 -3.00
N GLY A 132 6.84 -11.75 -4.07
CA GLY A 132 5.65 -12.59 -4.03
C GLY A 132 5.93 -14.01 -3.52
N GLU A 133 7.05 -14.60 -3.92
CA GLU A 133 7.52 -15.89 -3.42
C GLU A 133 7.92 -15.85 -1.94
N LYS A 134 8.70 -14.85 -1.51
CA LYS A 134 9.11 -14.67 -0.10
C LYS A 134 7.90 -14.49 0.82
N LEU A 135 6.93 -13.70 0.37
CA LEU A 135 5.66 -13.49 1.08
C LEU A 135 4.84 -14.79 1.15
N GLN A 136 4.78 -15.57 0.06
CA GLN A 136 4.07 -16.85 0.06
C GLN A 136 4.73 -17.86 1.01
N ARG A 137 6.06 -18.01 1.00
CA ARG A 137 6.78 -18.89 1.94
C ARG A 137 6.52 -18.50 3.40
N GLY A 138 6.47 -17.21 3.71
CA GLY A 138 6.11 -16.74 5.04
C GLY A 138 4.67 -17.01 5.46
N ILE A 139 3.72 -17.02 4.50
CA ILE A 139 2.34 -17.44 4.73
C ILE A 139 2.25 -18.94 5.01
N ASP A 140 2.98 -19.77 4.26
CA ASP A 140 2.97 -21.22 4.46
C ASP A 140 3.65 -21.61 5.77
N LEU A 141 4.77 -20.98 6.13
CA LEU A 141 5.39 -21.12 7.45
C LEU A 141 4.46 -20.67 8.60
N ALA A 142 3.65 -19.62 8.39
CA ALA A 142 2.67 -19.18 9.39
C ALA A 142 1.47 -20.15 9.53
N ARG A 143 1.13 -20.90 8.48
CA ARG A 143 0.16 -22.02 8.52
C ARG A 143 0.74 -23.23 9.25
N GLU A 144 1.98 -23.60 8.96
CA GLU A 144 2.71 -24.70 9.66
C GLU A 144 2.83 -24.43 11.16
N ARG A 145 3.10 -23.18 11.56
CA ARG A 145 3.12 -22.73 12.96
C ARG A 145 1.73 -22.67 13.61
N GLY A 146 0.64 -22.84 12.86
CA GLY A 146 -0.74 -22.69 13.35
C GLY A 146 -1.15 -21.24 13.69
N VAL A 147 -0.43 -20.24 13.19
CA VAL A 147 -0.73 -18.80 13.39
C VAL A 147 -1.82 -18.33 12.43
N LEU A 148 -1.84 -18.90 11.21
CA LEU A 148 -2.90 -18.67 10.21
C LEU A 148 -3.66 -19.96 9.94
N ASP A 149 -4.98 -19.86 9.73
CA ASP A 149 -5.82 -20.99 9.33
C ASP A 149 -5.41 -21.49 7.92
N PRO A 150 -4.96 -22.76 7.78
CA PRO A 150 -4.60 -23.33 6.48
C PRO A 150 -5.80 -23.47 5.54
N ASN A 151 -7.03 -23.48 6.06
CA ASN A 151 -8.27 -23.58 5.29
C ASN A 151 -8.86 -22.20 4.94
N PHE A 152 -8.14 -21.10 5.22
CA PHE A 152 -8.64 -19.76 4.95
C PHE A 152 -8.82 -19.54 3.44
N VAL A 153 -10.07 -19.45 3.00
CA VAL A 153 -10.43 -19.00 1.64
C VAL A 153 -10.79 -17.50 1.68
N PRO A 154 -10.10 -16.62 0.94
CA PRO A 154 -10.46 -15.20 0.83
C PRO A 154 -11.73 -14.99 -0.01
N GLU A 155 -12.41 -13.86 0.19
CA GLU A 155 -13.45 -13.42 -0.75
C GLU A 155 -12.83 -13.07 -2.11
N GLN A 156 -13.61 -13.17 -3.20
CA GLN A 156 -13.12 -12.88 -4.55
C GLN A 156 -12.78 -11.39 -4.73
N TYR A 157 -11.71 -11.12 -5.47
CA TYR A 157 -11.33 -9.78 -5.90
C TYR A 157 -12.15 -9.32 -7.11
N ILE A 158 -12.36 -8.01 -7.18
CA ILE A 158 -12.89 -7.30 -8.33
C ILE A 158 -11.70 -6.70 -9.07
N SER A 159 -11.36 -7.27 -10.22
CA SER A 159 -10.27 -6.76 -11.07
C SER A 159 -10.68 -5.47 -11.75
N ILE A 160 -9.87 -4.42 -11.58
CA ILE A 160 -10.02 -3.14 -12.28
C ILE A 160 -8.75 -2.94 -13.11
N ASP A 161 -8.89 -3.01 -14.44
CA ASP A 161 -7.82 -2.56 -15.33
C ASP A 161 -7.72 -1.02 -15.25
N VAL A 162 -6.51 -0.53 -15.02
CA VAL A 162 -6.20 0.91 -14.93
C VAL A 162 -5.67 1.49 -16.25
N LEU A 163 -5.56 0.69 -17.31
CA LEU A 163 -5.17 1.18 -18.63
C LEU A 163 -6.15 2.26 -19.12
N GLY A 164 -5.61 3.41 -19.56
CA GLY A 164 -6.40 4.54 -20.06
C GLY A 164 -7.23 5.29 -19.01
N LYS A 165 -7.22 4.90 -17.73
CA LYS A 165 -8.01 5.53 -16.66
C LYS A 165 -7.18 6.49 -15.82
N THR A 166 -7.80 7.59 -15.39
CA THR A 166 -7.25 8.47 -14.34
C THR A 166 -7.43 7.86 -12.94
N PRO A 167 -6.63 8.28 -11.93
CA PRO A 167 -6.84 7.85 -10.55
C PRO A 167 -8.26 8.16 -10.04
N ASP A 168 -8.86 9.27 -10.50
CA ASP A 168 -10.24 9.63 -10.20
C ASP A 168 -11.26 8.64 -10.73
N GLN A 169 -11.14 8.22 -11.99
CA GLN A 169 -12.03 7.24 -12.62
C GLN A 169 -11.94 5.88 -11.92
N VAL A 170 -10.72 5.42 -11.60
CA VAL A 170 -10.50 4.19 -10.83
C VAL A 170 -11.11 4.29 -9.42
N ALA A 171 -10.97 5.45 -8.76
CA ALA A 171 -11.58 5.68 -7.46
C ALA A 171 -13.12 5.72 -7.54
N ASP A 172 -13.72 6.30 -8.59
CA ASP A 172 -15.18 6.35 -8.75
C ASP A 172 -15.78 4.97 -9.08
N GLU A 173 -15.08 4.12 -9.83
CA GLU A 173 -15.46 2.72 -10.10
C GLU A 173 -15.47 1.86 -8.82
N ILE A 174 -14.44 2.03 -7.97
CA ILE A 174 -14.39 1.44 -6.63
C ILE A 174 -15.52 1.99 -5.76
N LEU A 175 -15.71 3.32 -5.69
CA LEU A 175 -16.73 3.94 -4.84
C LEU A 175 -18.15 3.65 -5.29
N GLY A 176 -18.41 3.47 -6.59
CA GLY A 176 -19.68 2.98 -7.11
C GLY A 176 -19.99 1.57 -6.58
N THR A 177 -19.00 0.68 -6.64
CA THR A 177 -19.10 -0.69 -6.11
C THR A 177 -19.31 -0.71 -4.58
N VAL A 178 -18.59 0.14 -3.83
CA VAL A 178 -18.78 0.31 -2.39
C VAL A 178 -20.20 0.83 -2.10
N LYS A 179 -20.65 1.89 -2.79
CA LYS A 179 -21.99 2.49 -2.60
C LYS A 179 -23.11 1.53 -3.02
N GLU A 180 -22.86 0.59 -3.93
CA GLU A 180 -23.80 -0.49 -4.22
C GLU A 180 -23.87 -1.53 -3.10
N ARG A 181 -22.72 -2.03 -2.62
CA ARG A 181 -22.66 -3.09 -1.59
C ARG A 181 -23.00 -2.58 -0.18
N SER A 182 -22.87 -1.28 0.09
CA SER A 182 -23.14 -0.65 1.39
C SER A 182 -24.59 -0.15 1.59
N LYS A 183 -25.55 -0.53 0.73
CA LYS A 183 -26.99 -0.10 0.78
C LYS A 183 -27.78 -0.54 2.03
N GLY A 184 -27.12 -0.87 3.15
CA GLY A 184 -27.77 -1.37 4.38
C GLY A 184 -27.02 -1.17 5.69
N GLY A 185 -25.95 -0.35 5.75
CA GLY A 185 -25.20 -0.16 7.00
C GLY A 185 -24.44 1.18 7.08
N SER A 186 -24.54 1.85 8.22
CA SER A 186 -23.88 3.13 8.54
C SER A 186 -22.76 2.97 9.57
N GLY A 187 -21.85 2.01 9.34
CA GLY A 187 -20.71 1.72 10.20
C GLY A 187 -19.37 1.88 9.48
N GLY A 188 -18.26 1.66 10.20
CA GLY A 188 -16.93 1.57 9.62
C GLY A 188 -16.84 0.46 8.57
N GLY A 189 -15.94 0.61 7.61
CA GLY A 189 -15.83 -0.29 6.46
C GLY A 189 -14.38 -0.55 6.06
N LEU A 190 -14.09 -1.77 5.60
CA LEU A 190 -12.77 -2.17 5.10
C LEU A 190 -12.82 -2.35 3.59
N VAL A 191 -12.00 -1.59 2.87
CA VAL A 191 -11.72 -1.80 1.44
C VAL A 191 -10.27 -2.25 1.27
N ILE A 192 -10.05 -3.31 0.49
CA ILE A 192 -8.73 -3.87 0.20
C ILE A 192 -8.34 -3.56 -1.24
N LEU A 193 -7.12 -3.06 -1.43
CA LEU A 193 -6.50 -2.86 -2.74
C LEU A 193 -5.20 -3.66 -2.85
N CYS A 194 -5.12 -4.57 -3.83
CA CYS A 194 -3.88 -5.25 -4.21
C CYS A 194 -3.56 -5.01 -5.70
N GLY A 195 -2.48 -5.61 -6.20
CA GLY A 195 -1.97 -5.43 -7.57
C GLY A 195 -0.45 -5.28 -7.61
N LEU A 196 0.13 -5.32 -8.81
CA LEU A 196 1.58 -5.22 -9.02
C LEU A 196 2.12 -3.80 -8.75
N SER A 197 3.43 -3.64 -8.72
CA SER A 197 4.11 -2.33 -8.75
C SER A 197 3.76 -1.57 -10.05
N GLY A 198 3.72 -0.23 -10.01
CA GLY A 198 3.35 0.61 -11.16
C GLY A 198 1.86 0.69 -11.52
N THR A 199 1.00 -0.14 -10.91
CA THR A 199 -0.47 -0.15 -11.13
C THR A 199 -1.23 1.02 -10.47
N GLY A 200 -0.55 1.90 -9.73
CA GLY A 200 -1.14 3.12 -9.18
C GLY A 200 -1.76 3.02 -7.77
N LYS A 201 -1.68 1.86 -7.10
CA LYS A 201 -2.27 1.59 -5.76
C LYS A 201 -2.27 2.79 -4.80
N GLY A 202 -1.11 3.31 -4.42
CA GLY A 202 -1.00 4.42 -3.46
C GLY A 202 -1.66 5.71 -3.93
N THR A 203 -1.64 5.99 -5.23
CA THR A 203 -2.36 7.13 -5.84
C THR A 203 -3.87 6.92 -5.75
N THR A 204 -4.37 5.73 -6.11
CA THR A 204 -5.78 5.36 -5.98
C THR A 204 -6.24 5.42 -4.52
N VAL A 205 -5.43 4.94 -3.57
CA VAL A 205 -5.70 5.02 -2.12
C VAL A 205 -5.79 6.47 -1.63
N ALA A 206 -4.89 7.35 -2.10
CA ALA A 206 -4.95 8.78 -1.77
C ALA A 206 -6.21 9.46 -2.35
N THR A 207 -6.56 9.18 -3.62
CA THR A 207 -7.77 9.70 -4.26
C THR A 207 -9.03 9.17 -3.56
N LEU A 208 -9.09 7.87 -3.23
CA LEU A 208 -10.19 7.25 -2.47
C LEU A 208 -10.35 7.91 -1.10
N LYS A 209 -9.27 8.11 -0.34
CA LYS A 209 -9.32 8.82 0.94
C LYS A 209 -9.87 10.22 0.79
N SER A 210 -9.32 11.00 -0.16
CA SER A 210 -9.79 12.36 -0.43
C SER A 210 -11.29 12.41 -0.73
N LYS A 211 -11.79 11.53 -1.62
CA LYS A 211 -13.23 11.46 -1.95
C LYS A 211 -14.09 11.01 -0.76
N LEU A 212 -13.64 10.02 0.01
CA LEU A 212 -14.37 9.53 1.19
C LEU A 212 -14.44 10.57 2.34
N GLU A 213 -13.39 11.36 2.54
CA GLU A 213 -13.37 12.44 3.53
C GLU A 213 -14.18 13.66 3.08
N THR A 214 -14.05 14.08 1.81
CA THR A 214 -14.67 15.32 1.30
C THR A 214 -16.11 15.18 0.80
N GLN A 215 -16.48 14.03 0.22
CA GLN A 215 -17.81 13.82 -0.37
C GLN A 215 -18.74 13.01 0.54
N ASP A 216 -18.20 11.96 1.18
CA ASP A 216 -18.96 11.05 2.05
C ASP A 216 -18.84 11.42 3.54
N GLY A 217 -18.00 12.40 3.91
CA GLY A 217 -17.83 12.90 5.28
C GLY A 217 -17.23 11.89 6.29
N LYS A 218 -16.52 10.86 5.82
CA LYS A 218 -16.02 9.75 6.64
C LYS A 218 -14.65 10.08 7.25
N THR A 219 -14.36 9.53 8.43
CA THR A 219 -12.99 9.43 8.94
C THR A 219 -12.27 8.26 8.28
N VAL A 220 -11.14 8.52 7.59
CA VAL A 220 -10.46 7.51 6.77
C VAL A 220 -9.00 7.29 7.18
N VAL A 221 -8.64 6.03 7.42
CA VAL A 221 -7.25 5.60 7.65
C VAL A 221 -6.77 4.75 6.47
N CYS A 222 -5.64 5.14 5.87
CA CYS A 222 -4.91 4.31 4.91
C CYS A 222 -3.94 3.42 5.69
N TRP A 223 -4.17 2.11 5.68
CA TRP A 223 -3.31 1.15 6.36
C TRP A 223 -2.33 0.50 5.38
N SER A 224 -1.06 0.39 5.79
CA SER A 224 -0.02 -0.30 5.03
C SER A 224 0.73 -1.26 5.94
N ASN A 225 0.61 -2.57 5.67
CA ASN A 225 1.33 -3.63 6.39
C ASN A 225 2.86 -3.43 6.33
N GLY A 226 3.36 -2.69 5.32
CA GLY A 226 4.77 -2.30 5.20
C GLY A 226 5.33 -1.57 6.43
N ASN A 227 4.51 -0.80 7.17
CA ASN A 227 4.96 -0.15 8.40
C ASN A 227 5.11 -1.15 9.57
N VAL A 228 4.28 -2.20 9.63
CA VAL A 228 4.42 -3.28 10.63
C VAL A 228 5.68 -4.09 10.35
N PHE A 229 5.92 -4.48 9.09
CA PHE A 229 7.17 -5.16 8.68
C PHE A 229 8.41 -4.32 9.01
N ARG A 230 8.39 -3.00 8.74
CA ARG A 230 9.50 -2.10 9.12
C ARG A 230 9.71 -2.03 10.63
N SER A 231 8.65 -2.05 11.42
CA SER A 231 8.70 -1.99 12.89
C SER A 231 9.31 -3.27 13.48
N LEU A 232 8.88 -4.45 13.02
CA LEU A 232 9.50 -5.73 13.37
C LEU A 232 10.97 -5.81 12.89
N THR A 233 11.27 -5.27 11.71
CA THR A 233 12.64 -5.22 11.19
C THR A 233 13.53 -4.29 12.03
N LEU A 234 13.02 -3.14 12.48
CA LEU A 234 13.74 -2.25 13.40
C LEU A 234 14.04 -2.94 14.74
N LEU A 235 13.06 -3.67 15.30
CA LEU A 235 13.24 -4.44 16.54
C LEU A 235 14.29 -5.55 16.37
N ALA A 236 14.19 -6.36 15.31
CA ALA A 236 15.14 -7.44 15.04
C ALA A 236 16.59 -6.94 14.81
N VAL A 237 16.75 -5.81 14.12
CA VAL A 237 18.06 -5.17 13.93
C VAL A 237 18.60 -4.56 15.22
N THR A 238 17.75 -3.87 15.98
CA THR A 238 18.13 -3.29 17.29
C THR A 238 18.45 -4.36 18.33
N TRP A 239 17.83 -5.54 18.24
CA TRP A 239 18.18 -6.70 19.05
C TRP A 239 19.59 -7.20 18.74
N CYS A 240 19.95 -7.34 17.46
CA CYS A 240 21.33 -7.69 17.06
C CYS A 240 22.35 -6.65 17.51
N GLU A 241 22.05 -5.36 17.38
CA GLU A 241 22.91 -4.25 17.86
C GLU A 241 23.18 -4.28 19.37
N GLN A 242 22.41 -5.08 20.14
CA GLN A 242 22.57 -5.27 21.58
C GLN A 242 23.29 -6.58 21.95
N GLN A 243 23.58 -7.47 20.99
CA GLN A 243 24.32 -8.71 21.24
C GLN A 243 25.82 -8.52 21.01
N SER A 244 26.64 -8.96 21.97
CA SER A 244 28.11 -8.83 21.89
C SER A 244 28.78 -9.77 20.88
N ASP A 245 28.02 -10.63 20.21
CA ASP A 245 28.47 -11.64 19.25
C ASP A 245 27.81 -11.50 17.85
N CYS A 246 27.21 -10.34 17.56
CA CYS A 246 26.62 -10.00 16.26
C CYS A 246 27.37 -8.82 15.63
N ASP A 247 27.76 -8.96 14.36
CA ASP A 247 28.27 -7.85 13.53
C ASP A 247 27.19 -7.47 12.51
N GLY A 248 26.43 -6.43 12.83
CA GLY A 248 25.22 -6.07 12.09
C GLY A 248 24.07 -7.05 12.32
N PHE A 249 23.27 -7.31 11.28
CA PHE A 249 22.05 -8.11 11.37
C PHE A 249 22.28 -9.59 11.09
N ASP A 250 22.14 -10.43 12.11
CA ASP A 250 22.16 -11.89 12.01
C ASP A 250 20.70 -12.42 12.05
N PRO A 251 20.11 -12.81 10.90
CA PRO A 251 18.74 -13.31 10.86
C PRO A 251 18.56 -14.67 11.54
N ALA A 252 19.61 -15.50 11.63
CA ALA A 252 19.52 -16.82 12.25
C ALA A 252 19.41 -16.72 13.79
N LYS A 253 20.04 -15.71 14.39
CA LYS A 253 19.89 -15.37 15.81
C LYS A 253 18.65 -14.51 16.08
N ALA A 254 18.39 -13.50 15.25
CA ALA A 254 17.31 -12.54 15.49
C ALA A 254 15.92 -13.13 15.26
N LEU A 255 15.72 -14.02 14.28
CA LEU A 255 14.38 -14.42 13.81
C LEU A 255 13.92 -15.79 14.35
N THR A 256 14.37 -16.15 15.56
CA THR A 256 13.87 -17.32 16.30
C THR A 256 12.43 -17.09 16.75
N SER A 257 11.63 -18.15 16.90
CA SER A 257 10.21 -18.03 17.31
C SER A 257 10.01 -17.29 18.64
N GLU A 258 10.96 -17.40 19.57
CA GLU A 258 10.96 -16.66 20.85
C GLU A 258 11.19 -15.16 20.64
N ASN A 259 12.21 -14.79 19.87
CA ASN A 259 12.49 -13.39 19.53
C ASN A 259 11.35 -12.77 18.70
N LEU A 260 10.78 -13.49 17.72
CA LEU A 260 9.65 -13.01 16.94
C LEU A 260 8.40 -12.75 17.79
N ALA A 261 8.08 -13.66 18.73
CA ALA A 261 6.99 -13.44 19.69
C ALA A 261 7.28 -12.24 20.62
N SER A 262 8.54 -12.08 21.04
CA SER A 262 8.99 -10.93 21.83
C SER A 262 8.83 -9.60 21.07
N PHE A 263 9.29 -9.53 19.81
CA PHE A 263 9.16 -8.35 18.96
C PHE A 263 7.69 -8.02 18.63
N ALA A 264 6.84 -9.03 18.39
CA ALA A 264 5.41 -8.82 18.22
C ALA A 264 4.75 -8.27 19.50
N GLY A 265 5.19 -8.72 20.68
CA GLY A 265 4.78 -8.18 21.97
C GLY A 265 5.30 -6.76 22.28
N MET A 266 6.26 -6.25 21.51
CA MET A 266 6.76 -4.86 21.57
C MET A 266 6.01 -3.91 20.61
N LEU A 267 5.00 -4.40 19.89
CA LEU A 267 4.11 -3.58 19.06
C LEU A 267 2.74 -3.46 19.73
N GLU A 268 2.30 -2.23 19.98
CA GLU A 268 0.98 -1.91 20.51
C GLU A 268 0.20 -1.09 19.48
N PHE A 269 -1.04 -1.48 19.16
CA PHE A 269 -1.96 -0.63 18.38
C PHE A 269 -3.04 -0.08 19.30
N GLY A 270 -3.28 1.23 19.21
CA GLY A 270 -4.25 1.92 20.06
C GLY A 270 -4.35 3.41 19.77
N LYS A 271 -5.10 4.13 20.63
CA LYS A 271 -5.29 5.58 20.52
C LYS A 271 -4.23 6.35 21.30
N PHE A 272 -3.21 6.84 20.60
CA PHE A 272 -2.16 7.70 21.14
C PHE A 272 -2.44 9.16 20.75
N ASN A 273 -2.37 10.09 21.70
CA ASN A 273 -2.69 11.52 21.47
C ASN A 273 -4.04 11.77 20.76
N GLY A 274 -5.03 10.92 21.04
CA GLY A 274 -6.39 10.98 20.44
C GLY A 274 -6.51 10.42 19.02
N ARG A 275 -5.45 9.83 18.45
CA ARG A 275 -5.44 9.22 17.09
C ARG A 275 -4.98 7.78 17.16
N PHE A 276 -5.44 6.94 16.23
CA PHE A 276 -4.89 5.59 16.11
C PHE A 276 -3.48 5.61 15.53
N ASP A 277 -2.56 4.88 16.18
CA ASP A 277 -1.21 4.62 15.68
C ASP A 277 -0.68 3.28 16.19
N THR A 278 0.42 2.81 15.61
CA THR A 278 1.24 1.73 16.18
C THR A 278 2.36 2.33 17.01
N LYS A 279 2.51 1.89 18.26
CA LYS A 279 3.65 2.17 19.11
C LYS A 279 4.67 1.03 19.02
N ILE A 280 5.95 1.37 18.94
CA ILE A 280 7.08 0.46 19.11
C ILE A 280 7.64 0.70 20.52
N CYS A 281 7.58 -0.30 21.39
CA CYS A 281 7.90 -0.19 22.81
C CYS A 281 8.72 -1.40 23.30
N GLY A 282 10.05 -1.28 23.29
CA GLY A 282 10.96 -2.37 23.66
C GLY A 282 12.40 -2.14 23.19
N LEU A 283 13.36 -2.88 23.75
CA LEU A 283 14.80 -2.78 23.41
C LEU A 283 15.39 -1.36 23.53
N GLY A 284 14.84 -0.53 24.43
CA GLY A 284 15.22 0.88 24.56
C GLY A 284 14.55 1.84 23.58
N LEU A 285 13.65 1.36 22.72
CA LEU A 285 12.80 2.16 21.86
C LEU A 285 11.45 2.46 22.55
N ASP A 286 11.01 3.71 22.45
CA ASP A 286 9.64 4.16 22.69
C ASP A 286 9.32 5.16 21.56
N LEU A 287 8.59 4.70 20.52
CA LEU A 287 8.39 5.43 19.27
C LEU A 287 6.95 5.26 18.74
N LEU A 288 6.38 6.34 18.19
CA LEU A 288 5.12 6.28 17.43
C LEU A 288 5.40 6.14 15.93
N VAL A 289 4.79 5.14 15.28
CA VAL A 289 5.05 4.82 13.87
C VAL A 289 4.70 5.98 12.95
N SER A 290 3.66 6.77 13.23
CA SER A 290 3.30 7.94 12.42
C SER A 290 4.42 8.99 12.34
N GLU A 291 5.24 9.10 13.39
CA GLU A 291 6.39 10.02 13.49
C GLU A 291 7.64 9.48 12.76
N VAL A 292 7.90 8.17 12.86
CA VAL A 292 9.15 7.54 12.35
C VAL A 292 9.04 6.81 11.00
N GLN A 293 7.83 6.63 10.46
CA GLN A 293 7.57 5.91 9.20
C GLN A 293 8.30 6.46 7.96
N ASN A 294 8.66 7.75 7.96
CA ASN A 294 9.37 8.40 6.86
C ASN A 294 10.87 8.59 7.13
N THR A 295 11.34 8.31 8.34
CA THR A 295 12.73 8.52 8.79
C THR A 295 13.36 7.19 9.20
N VAL A 296 13.27 6.81 10.48
CA VAL A 296 13.93 5.61 11.03
C VAL A 296 13.50 4.34 10.29
N LEU A 297 12.20 4.19 10.00
CA LEU A 297 11.65 3.00 9.35
C LEU A 297 11.95 2.92 7.83
N LYS A 298 12.49 3.98 7.22
CA LYS A 298 13.04 3.96 5.85
C LYS A 298 14.57 3.97 5.82
N GLY A 299 15.23 4.11 6.97
CA GLY A 299 16.69 4.16 7.08
C GLY A 299 17.38 2.88 6.59
N PRO A 300 18.62 2.95 6.09
CA PRO A 300 19.32 1.81 5.46
C PRO A 300 19.43 0.54 6.31
N LYS A 301 19.47 0.67 7.65
CA LYS A 301 19.53 -0.47 8.57
C LYS A 301 18.21 -1.27 8.62
N VAL A 302 17.08 -0.62 8.33
CA VAL A 302 15.76 -1.25 8.23
C VAL A 302 15.54 -1.73 6.80
N SER A 303 15.61 -0.82 5.82
CA SER A 303 15.11 -1.06 4.46
C SER A 303 15.74 -2.26 3.75
N LYS A 304 17.05 -2.49 3.91
CA LYS A 304 17.75 -3.63 3.30
C LYS A 304 17.34 -5.00 3.87
N ASN A 305 16.83 -5.04 5.10
CA ASN A 305 16.54 -6.27 5.85
C ASN A 305 15.05 -6.67 5.79
N ILE A 306 14.17 -5.80 5.29
CA ILE A 306 12.71 -6.05 5.24
C ILE A 306 12.35 -7.39 4.57
N PRO A 307 12.92 -7.80 3.41
CA PRO A 307 12.50 -9.04 2.75
C PRO A 307 12.74 -10.27 3.63
N THR A 308 13.90 -10.35 4.28
CA THR A 308 14.29 -11.46 5.17
C THR A 308 13.40 -11.55 6.41
N VAL A 309 13.00 -10.41 6.97
CA VAL A 309 12.09 -10.38 8.13
C VAL A 309 10.66 -10.70 7.69
N ALA A 310 10.20 -10.16 6.56
CA ALA A 310 8.86 -10.42 6.03
C ALA A 310 8.66 -11.90 5.68
N GLU A 311 9.68 -12.60 5.20
CA GLU A 311 9.65 -14.03 4.88
C GLU A 311 9.34 -14.94 6.09
N VAL A 312 9.49 -14.46 7.33
CA VAL A 312 9.24 -15.27 8.55
C VAL A 312 8.27 -14.64 9.56
N THR A 313 7.64 -13.51 9.23
CA THR A 313 6.73 -12.74 10.12
C THR A 313 5.33 -12.48 9.56
N GLN A 314 4.92 -13.15 8.47
CA GLN A 314 3.62 -12.90 7.84
C GLN A 314 2.44 -13.13 8.79
N GLY A 315 2.47 -14.20 9.59
CA GLY A 315 1.36 -14.54 10.49
C GLY A 315 1.18 -13.49 11.58
N GLU A 316 2.28 -13.07 12.18
CA GLU A 316 2.35 -12.06 13.23
C GLU A 316 1.85 -10.70 12.72
N VAL A 317 2.27 -10.30 11.51
CA VAL A 317 1.83 -9.04 10.86
C VAL A 317 0.36 -9.10 10.45
N VAL A 318 -0.11 -10.21 9.88
CA VAL A 318 -1.53 -10.42 9.54
C VAL A 318 -2.40 -10.35 10.78
N MET A 319 -2.01 -11.00 11.88
CA MET A 319 -2.77 -10.99 13.13
C MET A 319 -2.79 -9.62 13.80
N PHE A 320 -1.64 -8.94 13.88
CA PHE A 320 -1.55 -7.57 14.41
C PHE A 320 -2.43 -6.60 13.61
N ALA A 321 -2.28 -6.59 12.28
CA ALA A 321 -3.04 -5.71 11.41
C ALA A 321 -4.54 -6.07 11.37
N SER A 322 -4.93 -7.35 11.45
CA SER A 322 -6.35 -7.74 11.52
C SER A 322 -7.00 -7.24 12.81
N SER A 323 -6.27 -7.27 13.93
CA SER A 323 -6.71 -6.68 15.20
C SER A 323 -6.88 -5.16 15.09
N ALA A 324 -5.89 -4.47 14.50
CA ALA A 324 -5.92 -3.01 14.31
C ALA A 324 -7.06 -2.55 13.39
N VAL A 325 -7.24 -3.22 12.25
CA VAL A 325 -8.33 -2.97 11.29
C VAL A 325 -9.69 -3.18 11.95
N LYS A 326 -9.85 -4.24 12.76
CA LYS A 326 -11.07 -4.47 13.53
C LYS A 326 -11.33 -3.34 14.53
N GLN A 327 -10.33 -2.95 15.33
CA GLN A 327 -10.47 -1.91 16.37
C GLN A 327 -10.83 -0.54 15.76
N MET A 328 -10.29 -0.21 14.58
CA MET A 328 -10.70 0.98 13.82
C MET A 328 -12.14 0.88 13.31
N GLY A 329 -12.55 -0.27 12.78
CA GLY A 329 -13.93 -0.49 12.31
C GLY A 329 -14.97 -0.43 13.43
N GLU A 330 -14.64 -0.93 14.62
CA GLU A 330 -15.46 -0.82 15.84
C GLU A 330 -15.59 0.64 16.33
N ASP A 331 -14.61 1.50 16.05
CA ASP A 331 -14.64 2.95 16.29
C ASP A 331 -15.32 3.76 15.16
N GLY A 332 -15.88 3.08 14.15
CA GLY A 332 -16.58 3.69 13.01
C GLY A 332 -15.69 4.21 11.88
N ILE A 333 -14.37 3.97 11.93
CA ILE A 333 -13.41 4.44 10.92
C ILE A 333 -13.52 3.60 9.64
N PHE A 334 -13.36 4.26 8.50
CA PHE A 334 -13.24 3.62 7.20
C PHE A 334 -11.75 3.33 6.90
N VAL A 335 -11.41 2.07 6.62
CA VAL A 335 -10.03 1.64 6.43
C VAL A 335 -9.79 1.27 4.96
N LEU A 336 -8.78 1.90 4.36
CA LEU A 336 -8.24 1.54 3.06
C LEU A 336 -6.95 0.73 3.29
N LEU A 337 -7.03 -0.58 3.11
CA LEU A 337 -5.91 -1.51 3.30
C LEU A 337 -5.25 -1.79 1.94
N GLU A 338 -4.01 -1.33 1.74
CA GLU A 338 -3.21 -1.71 0.57
C GLU A 338 -2.13 -2.74 0.90
N GLY A 339 -1.82 -3.62 -0.06
CA GLY A 339 -0.73 -4.58 0.07
C GLY A 339 -0.54 -5.53 -1.10
N ARG A 340 0.21 -6.60 -0.83
CA ARG A 340 0.40 -7.77 -1.70
C ARG A 340 -0.66 -8.81 -1.35
N GLU A 341 -1.18 -9.52 -2.36
CA GLU A 341 -2.33 -10.41 -2.22
C GLU A 341 -2.13 -11.49 -1.14
N GLN A 342 -0.93 -12.09 -1.11
CA GLN A 342 -0.50 -13.09 -0.12
C GLN A 342 -0.84 -12.67 1.32
N THR A 343 -0.55 -11.41 1.68
CA THR A 343 -0.79 -10.88 3.02
C THR A 343 -2.24 -10.39 3.20
N VAL A 344 -2.80 -9.66 2.23
CA VAL A 344 -4.15 -9.05 2.38
C VAL A 344 -5.31 -10.03 2.18
N ASN A 345 -5.04 -11.26 1.70
CA ASN A 345 -6.04 -12.32 1.63
C ASN A 345 -6.70 -12.61 2.98
N TYR A 346 -5.96 -12.56 4.09
CA TYR A 346 -6.46 -12.96 5.41
C TYR A 346 -7.47 -12.00 6.08
N PHE A 347 -7.74 -10.85 5.48
CA PHE A 347 -8.60 -9.80 6.05
C PHE A 347 -10.02 -9.86 5.47
N ARG A 348 -11.00 -10.32 6.27
CA ARG A 348 -12.39 -10.54 5.81
C ARG A 348 -13.09 -9.25 5.35
N THR A 349 -13.40 -9.15 4.05
CA THR A 349 -14.31 -8.14 3.48
C THR A 349 -14.77 -8.55 2.07
N PRO A 350 -16.02 -8.23 1.65
CA PRO A 350 -16.46 -8.36 0.27
C PRO A 350 -16.01 -7.19 -0.62
N LEU A 351 -15.27 -6.20 -0.09
CA LEU A 351 -14.78 -5.03 -0.82
C LEU A 351 -13.29 -5.16 -1.15
N ARG A 352 -12.98 -6.13 -2.02
CA ARG A 352 -11.63 -6.46 -2.47
C ARG A 352 -11.45 -6.06 -3.93
N PHE A 353 -10.38 -5.33 -4.23
CA PHE A 353 -10.08 -4.83 -5.56
C PHE A 353 -8.64 -5.14 -5.96
N THR A 354 -8.44 -5.62 -7.18
CA THR A 354 -7.11 -5.83 -7.76
C THR A 354 -6.90 -4.81 -8.87
N LEU A 355 -5.95 -3.90 -8.70
CA LEU A 355 -5.54 -3.02 -9.78
C LEU A 355 -4.65 -3.82 -10.74
N THR A 356 -5.19 -4.10 -11.92
CA THR A 356 -4.50 -4.75 -13.03
C THR A 356 -4.09 -3.72 -14.07
N LEU A 357 -3.19 -4.10 -14.97
CA LEU A 357 -2.75 -3.29 -16.09
C LEU A 357 -2.59 -4.22 -17.29
N SER A 358 -3.45 -4.07 -18.30
CA SER A 358 -3.49 -4.98 -19.45
C SER A 358 -2.26 -4.88 -20.38
N ASP A 359 -1.53 -3.76 -20.35
CA ASP A 359 -0.19 -3.63 -20.93
C ASP A 359 0.89 -3.48 -19.84
N PRO A 360 1.68 -4.53 -19.54
CA PRO A 360 2.80 -4.44 -18.61
C PRO A 360 3.91 -3.46 -19.02
N SER A 361 4.04 -3.07 -20.30
CA SER A 361 5.10 -2.16 -20.77
C SER A 361 5.01 -0.78 -20.09
N LEU A 362 3.79 -0.36 -19.74
CA LEU A 362 3.52 0.88 -19.02
C LEU A 362 4.05 0.90 -17.59
N ILE A 363 4.32 -0.25 -16.95
CA ILE A 363 5.06 -0.30 -15.67
C ILE A 363 6.47 0.26 -15.90
N GLY A 364 7.13 -0.22 -16.96
CA GLY A 364 8.43 0.24 -17.40
C GLY A 364 8.45 1.71 -17.79
N LYS A 365 7.58 2.13 -18.71
CA LYS A 365 7.45 3.54 -19.17
C LYS A 365 7.24 4.50 -17.99
N ARG A 366 6.29 4.21 -17.08
CA ARG A 366 6.04 5.03 -15.88
C ARG A 366 7.24 5.10 -14.96
N ARG A 367 7.93 3.97 -14.75
CA ARG A 367 9.06 3.89 -13.84
C ARG A 367 10.31 4.61 -14.38
N ALA A 368 10.58 4.51 -15.68
CA ALA A 368 11.61 5.27 -16.36
C ALA A 368 11.33 6.78 -16.31
N ALA A 369 10.10 7.20 -16.65
CA ALA A 369 9.69 8.61 -16.56
C ALA A 369 9.84 9.19 -15.14
N GLN A 370 9.48 8.42 -14.10
CA GLN A 370 9.66 8.84 -12.70
C GLN A 370 11.14 8.96 -12.29
N ARG A 371 12.01 8.01 -12.69
CA ARG A 371 13.46 8.13 -12.46
C ARG A 371 14.03 9.36 -13.15
N LEU A 372 13.68 9.55 -14.42
CA LEU A 372 14.14 10.64 -15.25
C LEU A 372 13.70 12.00 -14.69
N ALA A 373 12.43 12.14 -14.30
CA ALA A 373 11.89 13.35 -13.68
C ALA A 373 12.63 13.71 -12.38
N ALA A 374 12.82 12.73 -11.49
CA ALA A 374 13.45 12.95 -10.19
C ALA A 374 14.94 13.30 -10.30
N ALA A 375 15.66 12.73 -11.28
CA ALA A 375 17.07 13.03 -11.51
C ALA A 375 17.26 14.39 -12.20
N ALA A 376 16.50 14.69 -13.26
CA ALA A 376 16.56 15.98 -13.94
C ALA A 376 16.19 17.14 -12.99
N LEU A 377 15.19 16.96 -12.12
CA LEU A 377 14.83 17.91 -11.06
C LEU A 377 15.97 18.17 -10.04
N GLY A 378 16.94 17.26 -9.92
CA GLY A 378 18.14 17.46 -9.10
C GLY A 378 19.21 18.36 -9.74
N ASP A 379 19.21 18.48 -11.07
CA ASP A 379 20.20 19.25 -11.84
C ASP A 379 19.72 20.67 -12.20
N VAL A 380 18.40 20.88 -12.30
CA VAL A 380 17.79 22.16 -12.73
C VAL A 380 17.34 23.04 -11.56
N LYS A 381 16.97 24.29 -11.84
CA LYS A 381 16.44 25.25 -10.85
C LYS A 381 15.08 25.79 -11.28
N GLU A 382 14.35 26.38 -10.34
CA GLU A 382 13.06 27.04 -10.62
C GLU A 382 13.17 28.15 -11.67
N SER A 383 14.35 28.77 -11.81
CA SER A 383 14.66 29.77 -12.82
C SER A 383 15.15 29.21 -14.17
N SER A 384 15.24 27.89 -14.34
CA SER A 384 15.78 27.28 -15.56
C SER A 384 14.80 27.35 -16.73
N THR A 385 15.32 27.51 -17.94
CA THR A 385 14.50 27.58 -19.16
C THR A 385 14.05 26.17 -19.59
N ALA A 386 13.06 26.09 -20.48
CA ALA A 386 12.60 24.82 -21.02
C ALA A 386 13.73 24.05 -21.72
N GLU A 387 14.60 24.74 -22.44
CA GLU A 387 15.75 24.19 -23.16
C GLU A 387 16.85 23.70 -22.21
N GLU A 388 17.05 24.36 -21.07
CA GLU A 388 17.93 23.86 -20.00
C GLU A 388 17.37 22.57 -19.37
N ILE A 389 16.06 22.49 -19.21
CA ILE A 389 15.36 21.34 -18.61
C ILE A 389 15.35 20.14 -19.57
N GLU A 390 14.99 20.35 -20.84
CA GLU A 390 15.05 19.34 -21.90
C GLU A 390 16.47 18.77 -22.02
N LYS A 391 17.49 19.64 -22.03
CA LYS A 391 18.90 19.22 -22.04
C LYS A 391 19.32 18.45 -20.78
N ALA A 392 18.82 18.82 -19.59
CA ALA A 392 19.08 18.07 -18.36
C ALA A 392 18.42 16.68 -18.40
N MET A 393 17.19 16.58 -18.91
CA MET A 393 16.50 15.32 -19.13
C MET A 393 17.25 14.44 -20.14
N ASP A 394 17.62 14.95 -21.31
CA ASP A 394 18.41 14.19 -22.30
C ASP A 394 19.75 13.69 -21.73
N SER A 395 20.43 14.53 -20.93
CA SER A 395 21.69 14.15 -20.28
C SER A 395 21.48 13.02 -19.25
N GLN A 396 20.44 13.12 -18.42
CA GLN A 396 20.08 12.10 -17.44
C GLN A 396 19.60 10.80 -18.10
N LEU A 397 18.84 10.89 -19.19
CA LEU A 397 18.39 9.75 -19.98
C LEU A 397 19.59 9.02 -20.61
N ALA A 398 20.52 9.76 -21.20
CA ALA A 398 21.75 9.19 -21.76
C ALA A 398 22.54 8.42 -20.69
N MET A 399 22.79 9.04 -19.53
CA MET A 399 23.49 8.39 -18.41
C MET A 399 22.76 7.11 -17.95
N MET A 400 21.47 7.19 -17.60
CA MET A 400 20.73 6.00 -17.14
C MET A 400 20.65 4.89 -18.19
N SER A 401 20.55 5.23 -19.48
CA SER A 401 20.54 4.24 -20.57
C SER A 401 21.87 3.53 -20.77
N SER A 402 22.99 4.11 -20.29
CA SER A 402 24.32 3.47 -20.30
C SER A 402 24.58 2.56 -19.08
N GLU A 403 23.75 2.66 -18.05
CA GLU A 403 23.80 1.85 -16.83
C GLU A 403 22.81 0.65 -16.82
N SER A 404 21.97 0.53 -17.86
CA SER A 404 20.74 -0.29 -17.87
C SER A 404 20.79 -1.59 -18.67
#